data_AF-A0A661B6U9-F1
#
_entry.id   AF-A0A661B6U9-F1
#
_cell.length_a   1.000
_cell.length_b   1.000
_cell.length_c   1.000
_cell.angle_alpha   90.00
_cell.angle_beta   90.00
_cell.angle_gamma   90.00
#
_symmetry.space_group_name_H-M   'P 1'
#
loop_
_entity.id
_entity.type
_entity.pdbx_description
1 polymer ?
#
loop_
_entity_poly.entity_id
_entity_poly.type
_entity_poly.pdbx_seq_one_letter_code
_entity_poly.pdbx_strand_id
1 'polypeptide(L)'
;MRAFHYLPNTDDDRREMLEKIGVKSIDELLARAVPEELMIKGELNLPEGMSDVEVSQILERLAAKNTAAAMKTFAGGGAYDMYVPAAVDEISSRPEFYTAYTPYQPEVSQGTLTAIFEFQTMITGLTGMDIANASMYDGASAAAEAVVLAIHRTGRKRIVYSKGLNPLYLEVIKTYTHGFGVQLVELPLDNGKTKKEELSKIIDDETACFVIQNPNFFGIVEDCSGIADIVHSRGALFIVCIADPMSLGMFKPPGEYGADVVAGEGQQFGNYLYYGGPYLGFFAARRDFLRQMPGRIIGMTKDVEGRRGFVMTFQTREQHIRRARATSNICTNQQLCALRATVYL
;
A
#
# COMPACT_ATOMS: atom_id res chain seq x y z
N MET A 1 4.08 -24.48 36.48
CA MET A 1 4.94 -23.69 35.59
C MET A 1 4.42 -22.27 35.60
N ARG A 2 5.21 -21.29 36.06
CA ARG A 2 4.79 -19.88 36.06
C ARG A 2 4.61 -19.45 34.60
N ALA A 3 3.39 -19.11 34.23
CA ALA A 3 3.03 -18.60 32.92
C ALA A 3 3.82 -17.30 32.65
N PHE A 4 4.44 -17.19 31.48
CA PHE A 4 4.90 -15.90 31.00
C PHE A 4 3.65 -15.03 30.82
N HIS A 5 3.47 -14.02 31.68
CA HIS A 5 2.38 -13.09 31.55
C HIS A 5 2.74 -12.08 30.45
N TYR A 6 1.94 -12.06 29.38
CA TYR A 6 1.95 -10.97 28.39
C TYR A 6 1.77 -9.60 29.06
N LEU A 7 1.02 -9.56 30.16
CA LEU A 7 0.82 -8.37 30.97
C LEU A 7 2.04 -8.13 31.89
N PRO A 8 2.66 -6.94 31.83
CA PRO A 8 3.85 -6.65 32.62
C PRO A 8 3.54 -6.39 34.11
N ASN A 9 2.27 -6.11 34.45
CA ASN A 9 1.86 -5.72 35.80
C ASN A 9 1.74 -6.92 36.74
N THR A 10 2.48 -6.83 37.85
CA THR A 10 2.41 -7.74 38.99
C THR A 10 1.14 -7.53 39.81
N ASP A 11 0.82 -8.45 40.72
CA ASP A 11 -0.30 -8.30 41.65
C ASP A 11 -0.12 -7.09 42.59
N ASP A 12 1.12 -6.74 42.92
CA ASP A 12 1.45 -5.55 43.71
C ASP A 12 1.17 -4.27 42.92
N ASP A 13 1.61 -4.19 41.66
CA ASP A 13 1.30 -3.05 40.77
C ASP A 13 -0.22 -2.87 40.64
N ARG A 14 -0.95 -3.98 40.45
CA ARG A 14 -2.42 -3.95 40.34
C ARG A 14 -3.07 -3.41 41.62
N ARG A 15 -2.61 -3.87 42.79
CA ARG A 15 -3.13 -3.40 44.08
C ARG A 15 -2.89 -1.90 44.26
N GLU A 16 -1.67 -1.43 44.00
CA GLU A 16 -1.32 -0.01 44.13
C GLU A 16 -2.17 0.85 43.18
N MET A 17 -2.33 0.42 41.92
CA MET A 17 -3.17 1.13 40.95
C MET A 17 -4.65 1.18 41.39
N LEU A 18 -5.22 0.07 41.86
CA LEU A 18 -6.61 0.01 42.32
C LEU A 18 -6.85 0.90 43.55
N GLU A 19 -5.93 0.87 44.52
CA GLU A 19 -5.98 1.75 45.69
C GLU A 19 -5.92 3.23 45.28
N LYS A 20 -5.03 3.58 44.35
CA LYS A 20 -4.92 4.95 43.83
C LYS A 20 -6.18 5.44 43.12
N ILE A 21 -6.87 4.55 42.40
CA ILE A 21 -8.14 4.84 41.71
C ILE A 21 -9.33 4.88 42.69
N GLY A 22 -9.22 4.23 43.85
CA GLY A 22 -10.30 4.16 44.85
C GLY A 22 -11.36 3.10 44.53
N VAL A 23 -10.92 1.96 43.99
CA VAL A 23 -11.73 0.77 43.71
C VAL A 23 -11.07 -0.46 44.35
N LYS A 24 -11.87 -1.48 44.68
CA LYS A 24 -11.40 -2.69 45.36
C LYS A 24 -11.04 -3.83 44.40
N SER A 25 -11.49 -3.77 43.15
CA SER A 25 -11.23 -4.79 42.13
C SER A 25 -11.32 -4.24 40.71
N ILE A 26 -10.83 -5.02 39.75
CA ILE A 26 -11.04 -4.76 38.32
C ILE A 26 -12.54 -4.79 37.96
N ASP A 27 -13.31 -5.69 38.57
CA ASP A 27 -14.76 -5.75 38.34
C ASP A 27 -15.46 -4.46 38.77
N GLU A 28 -15.08 -3.89 39.92
CA GLU A 28 -15.62 -2.60 40.37
C GLU A 28 -15.21 -1.46 39.42
N LEU A 29 -13.98 -1.48 38.89
CA LEU A 29 -13.52 -0.51 37.89
C LEU A 29 -14.36 -0.60 36.61
N LEU A 30 -14.58 -1.80 36.09
CA LEU A 30 -15.35 -2.02 34.87
C LEU A 30 -16.83 -1.67 35.06
N ALA A 31 -17.43 -2.00 36.21
CA ALA A 31 -18.81 -1.66 36.54
C ALA A 31 -19.07 -0.15 36.61
N ARG A 32 -18.06 0.65 36.97
CA ARG A 32 -18.14 2.11 36.92
C ARG A 32 -17.96 2.69 35.51
N ALA A 33 -17.23 1.99 34.64
CA ALA A 33 -16.83 2.49 33.32
C ALA A 33 -17.75 2.06 32.17
N VAL A 34 -18.37 0.88 32.27
CA VAL A 34 -19.17 0.27 31.21
C VAL A 34 -20.61 0.07 31.71
N PRO A 35 -21.64 0.50 30.95
CA PRO A 35 -23.03 0.19 31.30
C PRO A 35 -23.29 -1.32 31.40
N GLU A 36 -24.03 -1.75 32.42
CA GLU A 36 -24.28 -3.18 32.72
C GLU A 36 -24.95 -3.90 31.54
N GLU A 37 -25.86 -3.23 30.84
CA GLU A 37 -26.57 -3.76 29.68
C GLU A 37 -25.65 -4.06 28.48
N LEU A 38 -24.44 -3.49 28.45
CA LEU A 38 -23.42 -3.74 27.42
C LEU A 38 -22.39 -4.80 27.85
N MET A 39 -22.39 -5.22 29.12
CA MET A 39 -21.45 -6.23 29.59
C MET A 39 -21.87 -7.63 29.16
N ILE A 40 -20.90 -8.42 28.71
CA ILE A 40 -21.11 -9.84 28.45
C ILE A 40 -21.38 -10.54 29.78
N LYS A 41 -22.49 -11.26 29.86
CA LYS A 41 -22.84 -12.08 31.01
C LYS A 41 -22.22 -13.47 30.86
N GLY A 42 -21.37 -13.86 31.80
CA GLY A 42 -20.65 -15.13 31.77
C GLY A 42 -19.33 -15.06 31.02
N GLU A 43 -18.73 -16.22 30.77
CA GLU A 43 -17.43 -16.33 30.10
C GLU A 43 -17.58 -16.34 28.58
N LEU A 44 -16.52 -15.91 27.89
CA LEU A 44 -16.43 -16.12 26.45
C LEU A 44 -16.30 -17.62 26.17
N ASN A 45 -17.09 -18.14 25.23
CA ASN A 45 -17.01 -19.53 24.79
C ASN A 45 -15.76 -19.78 23.94
N LEU A 46 -14.60 -19.81 24.59
CA LEU A 46 -13.28 -20.01 24.00
C LEU A 46 -12.61 -21.24 24.63
N PRO A 47 -11.75 -21.97 23.89
CA PRO A 47 -10.91 -23.01 24.47
C PRO A 47 -10.00 -22.44 25.56
N GLU A 48 -9.53 -23.32 26.46
CA GLU A 48 -8.52 -22.93 27.46
C GLU A 48 -7.25 -22.40 26.80
N GLY A 49 -6.59 -21.48 27.52
CA GLY A 49 -5.31 -20.93 27.09
C GLY A 49 -4.23 -22.02 26.99
N MET A 50 -3.45 -21.95 25.93
CA MET A 50 -2.34 -22.87 25.66
C MET A 50 -1.01 -22.18 25.93
N SER A 51 0.02 -22.94 26.26
CA SER A 51 1.39 -22.43 26.33
C SER A 51 1.95 -22.10 24.94
N ASP A 52 2.95 -21.22 24.87
CA ASP A 52 3.60 -20.84 23.60
C ASP A 52 4.13 -22.05 22.82
N VAL A 53 4.58 -23.10 23.52
CA VAL A 53 5.06 -24.35 22.91
C VAL A 53 3.92 -25.12 22.26
N GLU A 54 2.78 -25.24 22.94
CA GLU A 54 1.59 -25.92 22.40
C GLU A 54 1.04 -25.15 21.19
N VAL A 55 0.96 -23.82 21.28
CA VAL A 55 0.52 -22.96 20.18
C VAL A 55 1.46 -23.14 18.97
N SER A 56 2.77 -23.10 19.18
CA SER A 56 3.76 -23.27 18.10
C SER A 56 3.60 -24.63 17.40
N GLN A 57 3.48 -25.72 18.15
CA GLN A 57 3.28 -27.06 17.59
C GLN A 57 1.95 -27.19 16.82
N ILE A 58 0.89 -26.51 17.27
CA ILE A 58 -0.38 -26.48 16.54
C ILE A 58 -0.21 -25.74 15.22
N LEU A 59 0.40 -24.55 15.24
CA LEU A 59 0.62 -23.73 14.05
C LEU A 59 1.52 -24.45 13.03
N GLU A 60 2.59 -25.09 13.46
CA GLU A 60 3.47 -25.91 12.60
C GLU A 60 2.72 -27.05 11.94
N ARG A 61 1.89 -27.79 12.70
CA ARG A 61 1.06 -28.88 12.15
C ARG A 61 0.02 -28.39 11.15
N LEU A 62 -0.54 -27.20 11.36
CA LEU A 62 -1.46 -26.57 10.41
C LEU A 62 -0.72 -26.11 9.15
N ALA A 63 0.42 -25.44 9.32
CA ALA A 63 1.26 -24.98 8.22
C ALA A 63 1.73 -26.15 7.34
N ALA A 64 2.07 -27.30 7.93
CA ALA A 64 2.48 -28.50 7.21
C ALA A 64 1.40 -29.09 6.29
N LYS A 65 0.12 -28.68 6.43
CA LYS A 65 -0.95 -29.08 5.50
C LYS A 65 -0.91 -28.28 4.18
N ASN A 66 -0.21 -27.16 4.14
CA ASN A 66 -0.08 -26.33 2.95
C ASN A 66 0.93 -26.96 1.98
N THR A 67 0.46 -27.51 0.88
CA THR A 67 1.31 -28.11 -0.16
C THR A 67 1.94 -27.08 -1.09
N ALA A 68 1.31 -25.90 -1.24
CA ALA A 68 1.76 -24.83 -2.14
C ALA A 68 3.14 -24.27 -1.77
N ALA A 69 3.53 -24.30 -0.49
CA ALA A 69 4.83 -23.80 -0.03
C ALA A 69 6.02 -24.63 -0.58
N ALA A 70 5.78 -25.87 -1.00
CA ALA A 70 6.79 -26.74 -1.61
C ALA A 70 6.84 -26.66 -3.14
N MET A 71 5.91 -25.92 -3.77
CA MET A 71 5.79 -25.82 -5.22
C MET A 71 6.57 -24.64 -5.77
N LYS A 72 7.00 -24.75 -7.04
CA LYS A 72 7.44 -23.60 -7.83
C LYS A 72 6.24 -23.01 -8.56
N THR A 73 5.88 -21.77 -8.24
CA THR A 73 4.68 -21.13 -8.78
C THR A 73 5.03 -20.18 -9.90
N PHE A 74 4.57 -20.49 -11.11
CA PHE A 74 4.69 -19.65 -12.31
C PHE A 74 3.33 -19.09 -12.76
N ALA A 75 2.37 -19.00 -11.83
CA ALA A 75 1.02 -18.49 -12.12
C ALA A 75 1.02 -17.00 -12.51
N GLY A 76 2.03 -16.24 -12.05
CA GLY A 76 2.16 -14.81 -12.33
C GLY A 76 0.97 -14.01 -11.80
N GLY A 77 0.48 -13.06 -12.61
CA GLY A 77 -0.71 -12.29 -12.27
C GLY A 77 -0.50 -11.21 -11.21
N GLY A 78 0.72 -10.67 -11.10
CA GLY A 78 1.08 -9.67 -10.09
C GLY A 78 1.64 -10.25 -8.78
N ALA A 79 1.94 -11.54 -8.75
CA ALA A 79 2.53 -12.24 -7.61
C ALA A 79 3.61 -13.19 -8.11
N TYR A 80 4.87 -12.93 -7.77
CA TYR A 80 6.01 -13.65 -8.33
C TYR A 80 6.98 -14.09 -7.23
N ASP A 81 7.33 -15.38 -7.25
CA ASP A 81 8.33 -15.94 -6.34
C ASP A 81 9.72 -15.40 -6.72
N MET A 82 10.39 -14.76 -5.76
CA MET A 82 11.68 -14.09 -5.96
C MET A 82 12.65 -14.45 -4.86
N TYR A 83 13.93 -14.47 -5.18
CA TYR A 83 14.98 -14.58 -4.18
C TYR A 83 14.99 -13.33 -3.30
N VAL A 84 14.92 -13.52 -1.98
CA VAL A 84 15.04 -12.48 -0.98
C VAL A 84 16.41 -12.61 -0.30
N PRO A 85 17.32 -11.62 -0.42
CA PRO A 85 18.60 -11.64 0.26
C PRO A 85 18.43 -11.67 1.78
N ALA A 86 19.27 -12.43 2.49
CA ALA A 86 19.20 -12.57 3.95
C ALA A 86 19.29 -11.23 4.71
N ALA A 87 19.98 -10.23 4.15
CA ALA A 87 20.07 -8.90 4.73
C ALA A 87 18.70 -8.20 4.85
N VAL A 88 17.75 -8.51 3.97
CA VAL A 88 16.39 -7.96 4.02
C VAL A 88 15.66 -8.44 5.28
N ASP A 89 15.73 -9.75 5.57
CA ASP A 89 15.11 -10.32 6.77
C ASP A 89 15.83 -9.87 8.04
N GLU A 90 17.17 -9.83 8.03
CA GLU A 90 17.97 -9.34 9.15
C GLU A 90 17.59 -7.89 9.52
N ILE A 91 17.50 -6.98 8.54
CA ILE A 91 17.18 -5.59 8.82
C ILE A 91 15.71 -5.41 9.20
N SER A 92 14.78 -6.05 8.50
CA SER A 92 13.34 -5.88 8.76
C SER A 92 12.86 -6.56 10.04
N SER A 93 13.60 -7.54 10.57
CA SER A 93 13.33 -8.18 11.87
C SER A 93 13.87 -7.42 13.07
N ARG A 94 14.47 -6.23 12.88
CA ARG A 94 14.92 -5.38 13.98
C ARG A 94 13.73 -4.68 14.67
N PRO A 95 13.63 -4.74 16.01
CA PRO A 95 12.45 -4.22 16.73
C PRO A 95 12.20 -2.73 16.52
N GLU A 96 13.23 -1.92 16.34
CA GLU A 96 13.12 -0.50 16.03
C GLU A 96 12.35 -0.21 14.72
N PHE A 97 12.21 -1.18 13.82
CA PHE A 97 11.42 -1.04 12.60
C PHE A 97 10.03 -1.66 12.71
N TYR A 98 9.89 -2.87 13.24
CA TYR A 98 8.58 -3.56 13.25
C TYR A 98 7.70 -3.24 14.46
N THR A 99 8.26 -2.75 15.57
CA THR A 99 7.47 -2.33 16.75
C THR A 99 7.08 -0.86 16.70
N ALA A 100 7.83 -0.04 15.95
CA ALA A 100 7.52 1.37 15.77
C ALA A 100 6.27 1.55 14.90
N TYR A 101 5.44 2.53 15.25
CA TYR A 101 4.28 2.90 14.43
C TYR A 101 4.59 4.07 13.50
N THR A 102 3.55 4.72 12.97
CA THR A 102 3.68 5.90 12.11
C THR A 102 4.62 6.94 12.74
N PRO A 103 5.62 7.45 12.00
CA PRO A 103 6.64 8.36 12.53
C PRO A 103 6.10 9.79 12.73
N TYR A 104 5.13 9.96 13.64
CA TYR A 104 4.52 11.24 13.99
C TYR A 104 5.49 12.19 14.72
N GLN A 105 6.47 11.63 15.44
CA GLN A 105 7.48 12.37 16.19
C GLN A 105 8.81 12.30 15.44
N PRO A 106 9.07 13.20 14.47
CA PRO A 106 10.18 13.06 13.54
C PRO A 106 11.55 13.02 14.22
N GLU A 107 11.73 13.75 15.33
CA GLU A 107 12.98 13.85 16.08
C GLU A 107 13.47 12.50 16.62
N VAL A 108 12.53 11.57 16.88
CA VAL A 108 12.81 10.22 17.39
C VAL A 108 12.47 9.13 16.37
N SER A 109 12.35 9.49 15.08
CA SER A 109 11.98 8.57 14.00
C SER A 109 12.80 8.75 12.72
N GLN A 110 13.96 9.42 12.79
CA GLN A 110 14.75 9.75 11.59
C GLN A 110 15.23 8.53 10.79
N GLY A 111 15.57 7.41 11.43
CA GLY A 111 15.98 6.20 10.72
C GLY A 111 14.87 5.66 9.81
N THR A 112 13.68 5.52 10.37
CA THR A 112 12.46 5.13 9.66
C THR A 112 12.10 6.12 8.55
N LEU A 113 12.12 7.42 8.84
CA LEU A 113 11.82 8.46 7.86
C LEU A 113 12.83 8.49 6.71
N THR A 114 14.10 8.24 6.99
CA THR A 114 15.16 8.13 5.97
C THR A 114 14.89 6.94 5.05
N ALA A 115 14.61 5.76 5.59
CA ALA A 115 14.31 4.57 4.79
C ALA A 115 13.08 4.79 3.87
N ILE A 116 12.03 5.45 4.37
CA ILE A 116 10.86 5.78 3.55
C ILE A 116 11.20 6.83 2.47
N PHE A 117 12.03 7.81 2.79
CA PHE A 117 12.49 8.79 1.80
C PHE A 117 13.33 8.14 0.69
N GLU A 118 14.19 7.18 1.05
CA GLU A 118 14.96 6.37 0.12
C GLU A 118 14.06 5.51 -0.76
N PHE A 119 13.05 4.84 -0.18
CA PHE A 119 12.00 4.15 -0.94
C PHE A 119 11.36 5.07 -2.00
N GLN A 120 10.89 6.25 -1.58
CA GLN A 120 10.29 7.22 -2.51
C GLN A 120 11.27 7.60 -3.63
N THR A 121 12.53 7.84 -3.28
CA THR A 121 13.59 8.21 -4.23
C THR A 121 13.81 7.11 -5.27
N MET A 122 13.89 5.85 -4.83
CA MET A 122 14.06 4.70 -5.71
C MET A 122 12.85 4.50 -6.62
N ILE A 123 11.63 4.62 -6.10
CA ILE A 123 10.42 4.54 -6.91
C ILE A 123 10.37 5.68 -7.95
N THR A 124 10.71 6.92 -7.58
CA THR A 124 10.78 8.02 -8.56
C THR A 124 11.82 7.75 -9.65
N GLY A 125 12.99 7.20 -9.28
CA GLY A 125 14.04 6.83 -10.23
C GLY A 125 13.60 5.73 -11.20
N LEU A 126 13.01 4.65 -10.69
CA LEU A 126 12.52 3.51 -11.48
C LEU A 126 11.37 3.89 -12.40
N THR A 127 10.51 4.83 -11.99
CA THR A 127 9.32 5.21 -12.75
C THR A 127 9.52 6.44 -13.62
N GLY A 128 10.61 7.19 -13.45
CA GLY A 128 10.85 8.47 -14.12
C GLY A 128 9.88 9.58 -13.68
N MET A 129 9.28 9.45 -12.50
CA MET A 129 8.29 10.38 -11.95
C MET A 129 8.93 11.39 -10.99
N ASP A 130 8.21 12.48 -10.71
CA ASP A 130 8.74 13.57 -9.87
C ASP A 130 8.55 13.31 -8.37
N ILE A 131 7.48 12.60 -8.00
CA ILE A 131 7.10 12.35 -6.61
C ILE A 131 6.58 10.91 -6.46
N ALA A 132 6.82 10.32 -5.30
CA ALA A 132 6.23 9.04 -4.88
C ALA A 132 5.74 9.14 -3.44
N ASN A 133 4.71 8.36 -3.09
CA ASN A 133 4.23 8.27 -1.71
C ASN A 133 4.98 7.20 -0.91
N ALA A 134 4.71 7.15 0.39
CA ALA A 134 5.27 6.19 1.32
C ALA A 134 4.46 4.88 1.36
N SER A 135 4.22 4.26 0.20
CA SER A 135 3.45 3.03 -0.04
C SER A 135 1.92 3.13 -0.02
N MET A 136 1.30 2.11 -0.63
CA MET A 136 -0.11 1.74 -0.67
C MET A 136 -0.26 0.28 -0.21
N TYR A 137 -1.50 -0.23 -0.09
CA TYR A 137 -1.74 -1.59 0.42
C TYR A 137 -1.22 -2.70 -0.52
N ASP A 138 -1.37 -2.50 -1.82
CA ASP A 138 -0.98 -3.40 -2.91
C ASP A 138 -1.06 -2.62 -4.25
N GLY A 139 -0.62 -3.22 -5.35
CA GLY A 139 -0.71 -2.58 -6.66
C GLY A 139 -2.15 -2.33 -7.16
N ALA A 140 -3.13 -3.14 -6.75
CA ALA A 140 -4.52 -3.00 -7.18
C ALA A 140 -5.20 -1.77 -6.55
N SER A 141 -5.01 -1.56 -5.25
CA SER A 141 -5.45 -0.37 -4.51
C SER A 141 -4.73 0.88 -4.99
N ALA A 142 -3.43 0.80 -5.30
CA ALA A 142 -2.70 1.89 -5.93
C ALA A 142 -3.30 2.29 -7.30
N ALA A 143 -3.65 1.31 -8.13
CA ALA A 143 -4.27 1.55 -9.43
C ALA A 143 -5.67 2.18 -9.29
N ALA A 144 -6.47 1.73 -8.33
CA ALA A 144 -7.77 2.32 -8.03
C ALA A 144 -7.66 3.77 -7.56
N GLU A 145 -6.69 4.07 -6.69
CA GLU A 145 -6.44 5.44 -6.23
C GLU A 145 -5.93 6.36 -7.35
N ALA A 146 -5.27 5.81 -8.37
CA ALA A 146 -4.84 6.60 -9.53
C ALA A 146 -6.06 7.04 -10.36
N VAL A 147 -7.03 6.15 -10.52
CA VAL A 147 -8.32 6.45 -11.16
C VAL A 147 -9.12 7.47 -10.32
N VAL A 148 -9.17 7.31 -8.99
CA VAL A 148 -9.82 8.27 -8.09
C VAL A 148 -9.17 9.65 -8.17
N LEU A 149 -7.84 9.73 -8.23
CA LEU A 149 -7.09 10.97 -8.46
C LEU A 149 -7.52 11.63 -9.78
N ALA A 150 -7.61 10.86 -10.87
CA ALA A 150 -8.02 11.37 -12.18
C ALA A 150 -9.46 11.90 -12.18
N ILE A 151 -10.39 11.18 -11.55
CA ILE A 151 -11.79 11.62 -11.40
C ILE A 151 -11.84 12.97 -10.69
N HIS A 152 -11.16 13.10 -9.55
CA HIS A 152 -11.15 14.36 -8.79
C HIS A 152 -10.44 15.50 -9.52
N ARG A 153 -9.36 15.20 -10.25
CA ARG A 153 -8.58 16.21 -10.98
C ARG A 153 -9.37 16.79 -12.15
N THR A 154 -10.07 15.93 -12.89
CA THR A 154 -10.76 16.31 -14.14
C THR A 154 -12.23 16.65 -13.92
N GLY A 155 -12.85 16.16 -12.85
CA GLY A 155 -14.30 16.23 -12.62
C GLY A 155 -15.11 15.30 -13.54
N ARG A 156 -14.43 14.41 -14.26
CA ARG A 156 -15.00 13.55 -15.30
C ARG A 156 -15.20 12.12 -14.81
N LYS A 157 -16.08 11.36 -15.46
CA LYS A 157 -16.54 10.04 -14.99
C LYS A 157 -16.31 8.90 -15.98
N ARG A 158 -15.80 9.18 -17.18
CA ARG A 158 -15.50 8.15 -18.17
C ARG A 158 -14.05 7.70 -18.01
N ILE A 159 -13.85 6.41 -17.75
CA ILE A 159 -12.53 5.80 -17.56
C ILE A 159 -12.30 4.82 -18.70
N VAL A 160 -11.30 5.09 -19.52
CA VAL A 160 -10.90 4.15 -20.58
C VAL A 160 -9.77 3.28 -20.04
N TYR A 161 -9.82 1.97 -20.28
CA TYR A 161 -8.77 1.06 -19.83
C TYR A 161 -8.42 0.06 -20.94
N SER A 162 -7.15 -0.33 -21.01
CA SER A 162 -6.74 -1.45 -21.86
C SER A 162 -7.29 -2.76 -21.30
N LYS A 163 -7.85 -3.61 -22.16
CA LYS A 163 -8.22 -4.99 -21.83
C LYS A 163 -7.04 -5.84 -21.31
N GLY A 164 -5.81 -5.39 -21.53
CA GLY A 164 -4.59 -6.02 -21.02
C GLY A 164 -4.29 -5.72 -19.55
N LEU A 165 -5.10 -4.88 -18.89
CA LEU A 165 -5.00 -4.65 -17.44
C LEU A 165 -5.29 -5.93 -16.65
N ASN A 166 -4.60 -6.14 -15.52
CA ASN A 166 -4.88 -7.25 -14.62
C ASN A 166 -6.38 -7.25 -14.23
N PRO A 167 -7.12 -8.36 -14.45
CA PRO A 167 -8.54 -8.42 -14.15
C PRO A 167 -8.84 -8.17 -12.67
N LEU A 168 -7.96 -8.57 -11.74
CA LEU A 168 -8.13 -8.29 -10.32
C LEU A 168 -7.97 -6.79 -10.01
N TYR A 169 -7.08 -6.09 -10.71
CA TYR A 169 -6.94 -4.64 -10.56
C TYR A 169 -8.20 -3.95 -11.08
N LEU A 170 -8.77 -4.42 -12.19
CA LEU A 170 -10.03 -3.91 -12.72
C LEU A 170 -11.19 -4.10 -11.74
N GLU A 171 -11.29 -5.24 -11.05
CA GLU A 171 -12.32 -5.46 -10.02
C GLU A 171 -12.17 -4.51 -8.81
N VAL A 172 -10.93 -4.23 -8.39
CA VAL A 172 -10.67 -3.26 -7.32
C VAL A 172 -11.00 -1.84 -7.78
N ILE A 173 -10.63 -1.45 -9.02
CA ILE A 173 -11.01 -0.17 -9.63
C ILE A 173 -12.54 -0.02 -9.66
N LYS A 174 -13.27 -1.04 -10.14
CA LYS A 174 -14.75 -1.05 -10.16
C LYS A 174 -15.32 -0.84 -8.76
N THR A 175 -14.78 -1.54 -7.76
CA THR A 175 -15.25 -1.47 -6.38
C THR A 175 -15.02 -0.08 -5.79
N TYR A 176 -13.82 0.47 -5.94
CA TYR A 176 -13.48 1.82 -5.43
C TYR A 176 -14.30 2.91 -6.12
N THR A 177 -14.57 2.75 -7.41
CA THR A 177 -15.28 3.75 -8.21
C THR A 177 -16.80 3.58 -8.24
N HIS A 178 -17.34 2.54 -7.60
CA HIS A 178 -18.78 2.23 -7.60
C HIS A 178 -19.64 3.42 -7.17
N GLY A 179 -19.25 4.14 -6.12
CA GLY A 179 -19.98 5.30 -5.60
C GLY A 179 -19.87 6.58 -6.45
N PHE A 180 -18.98 6.63 -7.45
CA PHE A 180 -18.78 7.80 -8.30
C PHE A 180 -19.70 7.83 -9.52
N GLY A 181 -20.29 6.69 -9.88
CA GLY A 181 -21.10 6.53 -11.10
C GLY A 181 -20.25 6.65 -12.36
N VAL A 182 -19.08 5.98 -12.38
CA VAL A 182 -18.18 5.99 -13.53
C VAL A 182 -18.68 5.14 -14.68
N GLN A 183 -18.33 5.52 -15.90
CA GLN A 183 -18.45 4.68 -17.09
C GLN A 183 -17.08 4.07 -17.39
N LEU A 184 -16.96 2.75 -17.27
CA LEU A 184 -15.76 2.02 -17.68
C LEU A 184 -15.88 1.63 -19.15
N VAL A 185 -14.84 1.92 -19.93
CA VAL A 185 -14.80 1.68 -21.37
C VAL A 185 -13.54 0.91 -21.72
N GLU A 186 -13.73 -0.28 -22.28
CA GLU A 186 -12.64 -1.18 -22.65
C GLU A 186 -12.06 -0.80 -24.02
N LEU A 187 -10.73 -0.66 -24.09
CA LEU A 187 -9.97 -0.63 -25.33
C LEU A 187 -9.51 -2.07 -25.64
N PRO A 188 -9.89 -2.65 -26.79
CA PRO A 188 -9.60 -4.04 -27.11
C PRO A 188 -8.11 -4.29 -27.37
N LEU A 189 -7.74 -5.58 -27.40
CA LEU A 189 -6.42 -6.02 -27.78
C LEU A 189 -6.39 -6.45 -29.25
N ASP A 190 -5.24 -6.31 -29.88
CA ASP A 190 -4.85 -6.96 -31.12
C ASP A 190 -3.61 -7.83 -30.86
N ASN A 191 -3.71 -9.14 -31.11
CA ASN A 191 -2.66 -10.11 -30.80
C ASN A 191 -2.08 -9.99 -29.38
N GLY A 192 -2.95 -9.74 -28.40
CA GLY A 192 -2.59 -9.59 -26.99
C GLY A 192 -2.00 -8.23 -26.60
N LYS A 193 -1.79 -7.30 -27.54
CA LYS A 193 -1.35 -5.92 -27.27
C LYS A 193 -2.49 -4.94 -27.33
N THR A 194 -2.38 -3.83 -26.61
CA THR A 194 -3.37 -2.76 -26.64
C THR A 194 -3.48 -2.18 -28.05
N LYS A 195 -4.69 -2.16 -28.63
CA LYS A 195 -4.94 -1.63 -29.98
C LYS A 195 -4.96 -0.09 -29.99
N LYS A 196 -3.78 0.53 -29.81
CA LYS A 196 -3.61 1.97 -29.56
C LYS A 196 -4.20 2.86 -30.67
N GLU A 197 -4.32 2.37 -31.90
CA GLU A 197 -4.89 3.10 -33.03
C GLU A 197 -6.38 3.44 -32.82
N GLU A 198 -7.10 2.64 -32.03
CA GLU A 198 -8.50 2.91 -31.69
C GLU A 198 -8.66 3.91 -30.54
N LEU A 199 -7.58 4.21 -29.78
CA LEU A 199 -7.63 5.07 -28.61
C LEU A 199 -8.18 6.47 -28.95
N SER A 200 -7.75 7.04 -30.08
CA SER A 200 -8.19 8.36 -30.56
C SER A 200 -9.69 8.46 -30.86
N LYS A 201 -10.36 7.32 -31.07
CA LYS A 201 -11.81 7.26 -31.33
C LYS A 201 -12.64 7.09 -30.05
N ILE A 202 -12.01 6.66 -28.96
CA ILE A 202 -12.68 6.31 -27.70
C ILE A 202 -12.47 7.39 -26.63
N ILE A 203 -11.29 8.02 -26.62
CA ILE A 203 -10.98 9.16 -25.75
C ILE A 203 -11.68 10.41 -26.29
N ASP A 204 -12.42 11.07 -25.40
CA ASP A 204 -13.20 12.27 -25.67
C ASP A 204 -13.05 13.29 -24.53
N ASP A 205 -13.75 14.43 -24.64
CA ASP A 205 -13.68 15.51 -23.67
C ASP A 205 -14.38 15.16 -22.33
N GLU A 206 -15.07 14.02 -22.24
CA GLU A 206 -15.66 13.48 -21.02
C GLU A 206 -14.76 12.45 -20.33
N THR A 207 -13.63 12.08 -20.94
CA THR A 207 -12.71 11.08 -20.41
C THR A 207 -11.85 11.65 -19.29
N ALA A 208 -11.84 10.99 -18.13
CA ALA A 208 -11.00 11.36 -16.98
C ALA A 208 -9.58 10.83 -17.13
N CYS A 209 -9.44 9.56 -17.55
CA CYS A 209 -8.15 8.93 -17.75
C CYS A 209 -8.19 7.75 -18.71
N PHE A 210 -7.00 7.41 -19.21
CA PHE A 210 -6.67 6.13 -19.84
C PHE A 210 -5.75 5.32 -18.92
N VAL A 211 -6.11 4.07 -18.64
CA VAL A 211 -5.34 3.14 -17.80
C VAL A 211 -4.76 2.01 -18.66
N ILE A 212 -3.46 1.80 -18.59
CA ILE A 212 -2.77 0.66 -19.23
C ILE A 212 -1.86 -0.04 -18.22
N GLN A 213 -1.62 -1.34 -18.39
CA GLN A 213 -0.59 -2.05 -17.63
C GLN A 213 0.59 -2.38 -18.54
N ASN A 214 1.83 -2.18 -18.07
CA ASN A 214 3.02 -2.51 -18.84
C ASN A 214 4.14 -3.15 -17.97
N PRO A 215 4.57 -4.38 -18.26
CA PRO A 215 3.97 -5.35 -19.19
C PRO A 215 2.51 -5.66 -18.84
N ASN A 216 1.71 -5.96 -19.85
CA ASN A 216 0.30 -6.25 -19.64
C ASN A 216 0.08 -7.61 -18.95
N PHE A 217 -1.16 -7.94 -18.59
CA PHE A 217 -1.51 -9.16 -17.85
C PHE A 217 -1.06 -10.45 -18.55
N PHE A 218 -0.92 -10.43 -19.88
CA PHE A 218 -0.45 -11.56 -20.68
C PHE A 218 1.08 -11.63 -20.79
N GLY A 219 1.80 -10.74 -20.10
CA GLY A 219 3.27 -10.66 -20.13
C GLY A 219 3.83 -9.93 -21.35
N ILE A 220 2.99 -9.25 -22.12
CA ILE A 220 3.43 -8.55 -23.34
C ILE A 220 3.81 -7.11 -22.99
N VAL A 221 5.00 -6.68 -23.44
CA VAL A 221 5.44 -5.28 -23.35
C VAL A 221 4.63 -4.44 -24.34
N GLU A 222 3.99 -3.40 -23.82
CA GLU A 222 3.14 -2.49 -24.59
C GLU A 222 3.98 -1.41 -25.28
N ASP A 223 3.56 -1.01 -26.48
CA ASP A 223 4.12 0.16 -27.15
C ASP A 223 3.36 1.42 -26.70
N CYS A 224 3.87 2.06 -25.65
CA CYS A 224 3.30 3.27 -25.08
C CYS A 224 3.63 4.56 -25.84
N SER A 225 4.37 4.50 -26.96
CA SER A 225 4.73 5.69 -27.73
C SER A 225 3.49 6.39 -28.32
N GLY A 226 3.42 7.71 -28.14
CA GLY A 226 2.33 8.56 -28.63
C GLY A 226 1.00 8.43 -27.88
N ILE A 227 0.88 7.52 -26.90
CA ILE A 227 -0.35 7.38 -26.10
C ILE A 227 -0.62 8.65 -25.30
N ALA A 228 0.40 9.21 -24.65
CA ALA A 228 0.28 10.44 -23.87
C ALA A 228 -0.29 11.59 -24.72
N ASP A 229 0.22 11.80 -25.93
CA ASP A 229 -0.24 12.86 -26.83
C ASP A 229 -1.74 12.74 -27.15
N ILE A 230 -2.22 11.53 -27.43
CA ILE A 230 -3.64 11.26 -27.71
C ILE A 230 -4.48 11.57 -26.47
N VAL A 231 -4.08 11.06 -25.30
CA VAL A 231 -4.82 11.20 -24.04
C VAL A 231 -4.85 12.67 -23.59
N HIS A 232 -3.71 13.35 -23.64
CA HIS A 232 -3.55 14.75 -23.25
C HIS A 232 -4.25 15.72 -24.20
N SER A 233 -4.38 15.39 -25.50
CA SER A 233 -5.14 16.22 -26.46
C SER A 233 -6.60 16.43 -26.07
N ARG A 234 -7.15 15.57 -25.21
CA ARG A 234 -8.51 15.64 -24.65
C ARG A 234 -8.56 16.05 -23.19
N GLY A 235 -7.40 16.37 -22.58
CA GLY A 235 -7.29 16.73 -21.17
C GLY A 235 -7.54 15.59 -20.17
N ALA A 236 -7.50 14.34 -20.64
CA ALA A 236 -7.54 13.15 -19.78
C ALA A 236 -6.14 12.87 -19.20
N LEU A 237 -6.05 12.08 -18.13
CA LEU A 237 -4.78 11.65 -17.56
C LEU A 237 -4.34 10.28 -18.08
N PHE A 238 -3.04 10.11 -18.30
CA PHE A 238 -2.44 8.84 -18.68
C PHE A 238 -1.86 8.12 -17.45
N ILE A 239 -2.46 6.97 -17.12
CA ILE A 239 -2.11 6.14 -15.96
C ILE A 239 -1.47 4.84 -16.43
N VAL A 240 -0.31 4.51 -15.86
CA VAL A 240 0.39 3.25 -16.11
C VAL A 240 0.43 2.40 -14.85
N CYS A 241 -0.07 1.19 -14.96
CA CYS A 241 -0.02 0.16 -13.93
C CYS A 241 1.20 -0.75 -14.13
N ILE A 242 1.92 -1.04 -13.05
CA ILE A 242 3.08 -1.93 -13.04
C ILE A 242 2.78 -3.10 -12.11
N ALA A 243 2.54 -4.29 -12.66
CA ALA A 243 2.32 -5.50 -11.86
C ALA A 243 3.62 -6.27 -11.59
N ASP A 244 4.66 -6.06 -12.41
CA ASP A 244 6.00 -6.61 -12.22
C ASP A 244 7.01 -5.45 -12.18
N PRO A 245 7.48 -5.04 -11.00
CA PRO A 245 8.32 -3.88 -10.86
C PRO A 245 9.77 -4.13 -11.30
N MET A 246 10.18 -5.39 -11.52
CA MET A 246 11.50 -5.70 -12.10
C MET A 246 11.61 -5.17 -13.53
N SER A 247 10.48 -5.10 -14.24
CA SER A 247 10.41 -4.56 -15.59
C SER A 247 10.88 -3.09 -15.68
N LEU A 248 10.77 -2.31 -14.60
CA LEU A 248 11.21 -0.91 -14.54
C LEU A 248 12.74 -0.76 -14.60
N GLY A 249 13.49 -1.80 -14.21
CA GLY A 249 14.95 -1.83 -14.37
C GLY A 249 15.40 -2.22 -15.79
N MET A 250 14.49 -2.70 -16.63
CA MET A 250 14.79 -3.24 -17.96
C MET A 250 14.28 -2.37 -19.11
N PHE A 251 13.17 -1.67 -18.92
CA PHE A 251 12.49 -0.91 -19.96
C PHE A 251 12.50 0.59 -19.68
N LYS A 252 12.21 1.37 -20.73
CA LYS A 252 12.05 2.81 -20.63
C LYS A 252 11.00 3.14 -19.56
N PRO A 253 11.32 4.00 -18.57
CA PRO A 253 10.41 4.26 -17.46
C PRO A 253 9.16 5.04 -17.92
N PRO A 254 7.99 4.85 -17.27
CA PRO A 254 6.74 5.50 -17.66
C PRO A 254 6.76 7.03 -17.77
N GLY A 255 7.50 7.68 -16.88
CA GLY A 255 7.66 9.13 -16.93
C GLY A 255 8.32 9.62 -18.23
N GLU A 256 9.16 8.83 -18.88
CA GLU A 256 9.81 9.27 -20.13
C GLU A 256 8.93 9.09 -21.38
N TYR A 257 7.78 8.44 -21.29
CA TYR A 257 6.79 8.36 -22.36
C TYR A 257 5.47 9.05 -22.00
N GLY A 258 5.50 9.94 -21.01
CA GLY A 258 4.43 10.91 -20.76
C GLY A 258 3.33 10.44 -19.81
N ALA A 259 3.57 9.41 -18.98
CA ALA A 259 2.63 9.07 -17.91
C ALA A 259 2.46 10.24 -16.92
N ASP A 260 1.24 10.41 -16.42
CA ASP A 260 0.88 11.37 -15.36
C ASP A 260 0.98 10.73 -13.98
N VAL A 261 0.56 9.47 -13.89
CA VAL A 261 0.56 8.65 -12.68
C VAL A 261 1.02 7.25 -13.00
N VAL A 262 1.86 6.69 -12.12
CA VAL A 262 2.27 5.29 -12.12
C VAL A 262 1.84 4.67 -10.80
N ALA A 263 1.10 3.57 -10.90
CA ALA A 263 0.71 2.76 -9.75
C ALA A 263 1.23 1.34 -9.94
N GLY A 264 1.69 0.67 -8.89
CA GLY A 264 2.19 -0.68 -9.07
C GLY A 264 2.42 -1.48 -7.82
N GLU A 265 2.81 -2.72 -8.03
CA GLU A 265 3.14 -3.70 -6.99
C GLU A 265 4.66 -3.80 -6.82
N GLY A 266 5.11 -3.76 -5.57
CA GLY A 266 6.50 -3.78 -5.14
C GLY A 266 6.91 -5.10 -4.47
N GLN A 267 6.03 -6.11 -4.42
CA GLN A 267 6.29 -7.38 -3.74
C GLN A 267 7.63 -8.00 -4.13
N GLN A 268 7.98 -7.95 -5.43
CA GLN A 268 9.22 -8.54 -5.93
C GLN A 268 10.50 -7.87 -5.39
N PHE A 269 10.40 -6.68 -4.80
CA PHE A 269 11.49 -6.03 -4.09
C PHE A 269 11.59 -6.57 -2.64
N GLY A 270 12.03 -7.81 -2.51
CA GLY A 270 12.37 -8.39 -1.21
C GLY A 270 11.19 -8.79 -0.32
N ASN A 271 9.95 -8.79 -0.81
CA ASN A 271 8.79 -9.30 -0.08
C ASN A 271 8.39 -10.70 -0.58
N TYR A 272 7.88 -11.54 0.32
CA TYR A 272 7.44 -12.90 -0.03
C TYR A 272 5.97 -12.92 -0.45
N LEU A 273 5.56 -14.02 -1.09
CA LEU A 273 4.19 -14.21 -1.55
C LEU A 273 3.17 -14.30 -0.40
N TYR A 274 3.51 -14.99 0.69
CA TYR A 274 2.67 -15.17 1.90
C TYR A 274 1.17 -15.42 1.64
N TYR A 275 0.85 -16.10 0.54
CA TYR A 275 -0.51 -16.37 0.10
C TYR A 275 -1.39 -15.10 -0.09
N GLY A 276 -0.78 -14.01 -0.59
CA GLY A 276 -1.47 -12.78 -0.99
C GLY A 276 -1.05 -11.52 -0.23
N GLY A 277 -0.15 -11.61 0.76
CA GLY A 277 0.39 -10.42 1.41
C GLY A 277 0.96 -10.62 2.82
N PRO A 278 1.45 -9.53 3.46
CA PRO A 278 1.32 -8.15 3.01
C PRO A 278 2.16 -7.84 1.76
N TYR A 279 1.52 -7.24 0.76
CA TYR A 279 2.16 -6.75 -0.46
C TYR A 279 2.51 -5.27 -0.36
N LEU A 280 3.13 -4.71 -1.38
CA LEU A 280 3.65 -3.35 -1.36
C LEU A 280 3.13 -2.56 -2.56
N GLY A 281 2.02 -1.86 -2.40
CA GLY A 281 1.62 -0.90 -3.42
C GLY A 281 2.58 0.29 -3.45
N PHE A 282 2.93 0.78 -4.63
CA PHE A 282 3.61 2.07 -4.79
C PHE A 282 2.82 2.99 -5.72
N PHE A 283 2.93 4.29 -5.47
CA PHE A 283 2.23 5.32 -6.23
C PHE A 283 3.17 6.49 -6.49
N ALA A 284 3.40 6.79 -7.77
CA ALA A 284 4.24 7.88 -8.23
C ALA A 284 3.50 8.74 -9.26
N ALA A 285 3.83 10.02 -9.32
CA ALA A 285 3.14 10.96 -10.20
C ALA A 285 4.03 12.14 -10.59
N ARG A 286 3.54 12.95 -11.53
CA ARG A 286 4.08 14.29 -11.78
C ARG A 286 3.87 15.22 -10.59
N ARG A 287 4.77 16.20 -10.46
CA ARG A 287 4.78 17.15 -9.33
C ARG A 287 3.48 17.94 -9.20
N ASP A 288 2.79 18.19 -10.31
CA ASP A 288 1.51 18.91 -10.34
C ASP A 288 0.39 18.21 -9.55
N PHE A 289 0.54 16.92 -9.27
CA PHE A 289 -0.42 16.11 -8.52
C PHE A 289 -0.07 15.99 -7.02
N LEU A 290 0.96 16.68 -6.53
CA LEU A 290 1.43 16.58 -5.14
C LEU A 290 0.32 16.79 -4.09
N ARG A 291 -0.63 17.68 -4.36
CA ARG A 291 -1.75 17.97 -3.45
C ARG A 291 -2.87 16.93 -3.50
N GLN A 292 -2.85 16.05 -4.49
CA GLN A 292 -3.84 15.00 -4.74
C GLN A 292 -3.31 13.60 -4.42
N MET A 293 -2.00 13.44 -4.21
CA MET A 293 -1.39 12.16 -3.85
C MET A 293 -2.09 11.49 -2.66
N PRO A 294 -2.37 10.17 -2.72
CA PRO A 294 -2.87 9.40 -1.60
C PRO A 294 -1.75 9.09 -0.61
N GLY A 295 -2.11 8.97 0.67
CA GLY A 295 -1.20 8.53 1.73
C GLY A 295 -0.09 9.52 2.07
N ARG A 296 0.86 9.02 2.87
CA ARG A 296 1.96 9.79 3.44
C ARG A 296 3.00 10.14 2.39
N ILE A 297 3.67 11.28 2.56
CA ILE A 297 4.86 11.67 1.79
C ILE A 297 5.90 12.15 2.78
N ILE A 298 7.11 11.62 2.70
CA ILE A 298 8.25 12.08 3.46
C ILE A 298 9.02 13.12 2.65
N GLY A 299 9.34 14.23 3.30
CA GLY A 299 10.10 15.33 2.73
C GLY A 299 11.36 15.61 3.53
N MET A 300 12.40 16.03 2.83
CA MET A 300 13.63 16.54 3.44
C MET A 300 13.42 17.99 3.91
N THR A 301 13.91 18.31 5.10
CA THR A 301 13.86 19.63 5.73
C THR A 301 15.13 19.91 6.54
N LYS A 302 15.17 21.03 7.27
CA LYS A 302 16.22 21.37 8.23
C LYS A 302 15.65 21.52 9.64
N ASP A 303 16.40 21.10 10.65
CA ASP A 303 16.09 21.35 12.06
C ASP A 303 16.44 22.79 12.50
N VAL A 304 16.25 23.08 13.79
CA VAL A 304 16.54 24.40 14.38
C VAL A 304 18.02 24.78 14.36
N GLU A 305 18.93 23.81 14.21
CA GLU A 305 20.38 24.01 14.07
C GLU A 305 20.83 24.01 12.59
N GLY A 306 19.88 23.90 11.65
CA GLY A 306 20.15 23.88 10.21
C GLY A 306 20.62 22.53 9.67
N ARG A 307 20.62 21.46 10.50
CA ARG A 307 20.97 20.10 10.07
C ARG A 307 19.86 19.49 9.24
N ARG A 308 20.22 18.67 8.26
CA ARG A 308 19.25 17.95 7.42
C ARG A 308 18.48 16.94 8.27
N GLY A 309 17.16 16.90 8.09
CA GLY A 309 16.27 15.88 8.64
C GLY A 309 15.12 15.58 7.69
N PHE A 310 14.30 14.60 8.05
CA PHE A 310 13.14 14.15 7.29
C PHE A 310 11.87 14.25 8.13
N VAL A 311 10.75 14.59 7.50
CA VAL A 311 9.45 14.72 8.17
C VAL A 311 8.33 14.24 7.25
N MET A 312 7.20 13.83 7.83
CA MET A 312 5.97 13.74 7.06
C MET A 312 5.53 15.13 6.62
N THR A 313 5.22 15.29 5.33
CA THR A 313 4.86 16.58 4.73
C THR A 313 3.55 16.50 3.94
N PHE A 314 2.94 17.66 3.69
CA PHE A 314 1.61 17.78 3.08
C PHE A 314 0.53 16.94 3.78
N GLN A 315 0.64 16.78 5.11
CA GLN A 315 -0.28 15.96 5.91
C GLN A 315 -1.73 16.45 5.86
N THR A 316 -1.96 17.71 5.49
CA THR A 316 -3.32 18.24 5.30
C THR A 316 -4.13 17.43 4.29
N ARG A 317 -3.51 16.65 3.40
CA ARG A 317 -4.21 15.74 2.47
C ARG A 317 -4.86 14.56 3.16
N GLU A 318 -4.37 14.15 4.33
CA GLU A 318 -4.66 12.88 4.96
C GLU A 318 -5.90 12.93 5.87
N GLN A 319 -6.46 11.75 6.15
CA GLN A 319 -7.72 11.56 6.87
C GLN A 319 -7.75 12.20 8.27
N HIS A 320 -6.63 12.22 8.98
CA HIS A 320 -6.58 12.72 10.36
C HIS A 320 -6.75 14.25 10.45
N ILE A 321 -6.52 14.97 9.35
CA ILE A 321 -6.76 16.41 9.24
C ILE A 321 -8.03 16.69 8.44
N ARG A 322 -8.15 16.10 7.24
CA ARG A 322 -9.23 16.45 6.29
C ARG A 322 -10.48 15.58 6.36
N ARG A 323 -10.43 14.46 7.08
CA ARG A 323 -11.55 13.52 7.27
C ARG A 323 -12.18 13.15 5.91
N ALA A 324 -13.48 13.38 5.74
CA ALA A 324 -14.21 13.10 4.50
C ALA A 324 -13.72 13.89 3.26
N ARG A 325 -12.90 14.95 3.44
CA ARG A 325 -12.31 15.73 2.34
C ARG A 325 -10.85 15.35 2.05
N ALA A 326 -10.35 14.29 2.67
CA ALA A 326 -9.01 13.77 2.42
C ALA A 326 -8.90 13.22 0.99
N THR A 327 -7.66 13.07 0.50
CA THR A 327 -7.42 12.49 -0.83
C THR A 327 -7.73 10.98 -0.87
N SER A 328 -7.62 10.30 0.27
CA SER A 328 -7.88 8.87 0.46
C SER A 328 -8.23 8.60 1.92
N ASN A 329 -8.84 7.44 2.19
CA ASN A 329 -9.09 6.94 3.54
C ASN A 329 -7.88 6.20 4.15
N ILE A 330 -6.79 5.99 3.40
CA ILE A 330 -5.61 5.26 3.86
C ILE A 330 -5.04 5.86 5.13
N CYS A 331 -4.69 4.99 6.09
CA CYS A 331 -4.07 5.37 7.36
C CYS A 331 -2.87 4.48 7.64
N THR A 332 -3.03 3.29 8.20
CA THR A 332 -1.96 2.28 8.14
C THR A 332 -1.65 1.98 6.68
N ASN A 333 -0.38 1.79 6.35
CA ASN A 333 0.09 1.40 5.02
C ASN A 333 1.16 0.29 5.17
N GLN A 334 1.93 0.03 4.12
CA GLN A 334 2.88 -1.09 4.05
C GLN A 334 4.31 -0.66 4.31
N GLN A 335 4.52 0.14 5.36
CA GLN A 335 5.81 0.74 5.69
C GLN A 335 6.93 -0.29 5.90
N LEU A 336 6.64 -1.43 6.55
CA LEU A 336 7.64 -2.48 6.75
C LEU A 336 8.00 -3.18 5.43
N CYS A 337 7.04 -3.39 4.54
CA CYS A 337 7.30 -3.90 3.19
C CYS A 337 8.12 -2.91 2.36
N ALA A 338 7.87 -1.60 2.51
CA ALA A 338 8.65 -0.55 1.87
C ALA A 338 10.11 -0.52 2.38
N LEU A 339 10.33 -0.76 3.68
CA LEU A 339 11.68 -0.96 4.23
C LEU A 339 12.36 -2.17 3.59
N ARG A 340 11.66 -3.30 3.47
CA ARG A 340 12.20 -4.50 2.81
C ARG A 340 12.60 -4.22 1.36
N ALA A 341 11.76 -3.50 0.62
CA ALA A 341 12.07 -3.05 -0.74
C ALA A 341 13.27 -2.10 -0.78
N THR A 342 13.40 -1.22 0.21
CA THR A 342 14.53 -0.27 0.30
C THR A 342 15.85 -0.99 0.52
N VAL A 343 15.86 -2.05 1.33
CA VAL A 343 17.07 -2.86 1.58
C VAL A 343 17.41 -3.76 0.39
N TYR A 344 16.40 -4.17 -0.38
CA TYR A 344 16.56 -5.03 -1.54
C TYR A 344 17.20 -4.30 -2.75
N LEU A 345 16.76 -3.07 -3.00
CA LEU A 345 17.16 -2.24 -4.15
C LEU A 345 18.55 -1.61 -3.96
#